data_AF-A0AAU3HCC3-F1
#
_entry.id   AF-A0AAU3HCC3-F1
#
_cell.length_a   1.000
_cell.length_b   1.000
_cell.length_c   1.000
_cell.angle_alpha   90.00
_cell.angle_beta   90.00
_cell.angle_gamma   90.00
#
_symmetry.space_group_name_H-M   'P 1'
#
loop_
_entity.id
_entity.type
_entity.pdbx_description
1 polymer ?
#
loop_
_entity_poly.entity_id
_entity_poly.type
_entity_poly.pdbx_seq_one_letter_code
_entity_poly.pdbx_strand_id
1 'polypeptide(L)'
;MFVYPTGALAAPDDLAHPRWCDRDRCRLRGRHCSRARRVDTNRSDSSVVEVGLVRALHPAAQTMVSLGGAASAVVLSVGQARVLRYRLAHLLDLAAVSRQR
;
A
#
# COMPACT_ATOMS: atom_id res chain seq x y z
N MET A 1 -12.55 -8.86 -21.74
CA MET A 1 -12.49 -8.01 -20.54
C MET A 1 -11.04 -7.96 -20.08
N PHE A 2 -10.36 -6.81 -20.17
CA PHE A 2 -8.97 -6.67 -19.74
C PHE A 2 -8.91 -6.73 -18.21
N VAL A 3 -8.27 -7.76 -17.66
CA VAL A 3 -7.97 -7.85 -16.24
C VAL A 3 -6.68 -7.07 -16.02
N TYR A 4 -6.78 -5.90 -15.38
CA TYR A 4 -5.59 -5.14 -15.02
C TYR A 4 -4.69 -5.97 -14.08
N PRO A 5 -3.36 -5.78 -14.08
CA PRO A 5 -2.44 -6.44 -13.15
C PRO A 5 -2.78 -6.17 -11.68
N THR A 6 -3.58 -5.13 -11.41
CA THR A 6 -4.09 -4.76 -10.08
C THR A 6 -5.30 -5.62 -9.64
N GLY A 7 -5.84 -6.48 -10.50
CA GLY A 7 -6.95 -7.37 -10.19
C GLY A 7 -8.21 -6.63 -9.76
N ALA A 8 -8.87 -7.10 -8.70
CA ALA A 8 -10.11 -6.52 -8.17
C ALA A 8 -9.96 -5.10 -7.59
N LEU A 9 -8.73 -4.56 -7.51
CA LEU A 9 -8.47 -3.19 -7.05
C LEU A 9 -9.00 -2.11 -8.01
N ALA A 10 -9.23 -2.45 -9.28
CA ALA A 10 -9.70 -1.52 -10.31
C ALA A 10 -11.23 -1.57 -10.53
N ALA A 11 -11.95 -2.44 -9.82
CA ALA A 11 -13.41 -2.56 -9.95
C ALA A 11 -14.12 -1.43 -9.17
N PRO A 12 -15.34 -1.01 -9.57
CA PRO A 12 -16.09 0.01 -8.86
C PRO A 12 -16.28 -0.37 -7.38
N ASP A 13 -16.08 0.60 -6.49
CA ASP A 13 -16.19 0.42 -5.05
C ASP A 13 -17.65 0.22 -4.63
N ASP A 14 -17.93 -0.86 -3.91
CA ASP A 14 -19.04 -0.87 -2.96
C ASP A 14 -18.66 0.09 -1.81
N LEU A 15 -19.47 1.14 -1.63
CA LEU A 15 -19.23 2.21 -0.65
C LEU A 15 -19.27 1.70 0.79
N ALA A 16 -19.98 0.60 1.05
CA ALA A 16 -20.08 0.02 2.39
C ALA A 16 -18.90 -0.89 2.73
N HIS A 17 -18.40 -1.65 1.75
CA HIS A 17 -17.21 -2.48 1.90
C HIS A 17 -16.49 -2.62 0.55
N PRO A 18 -15.40 -1.86 0.32
CA PRO A 18 -14.61 -2.02 -0.88
C PRO A 18 -14.23 -3.49 -1.09
N ARG A 19 -14.19 -3.99 -2.33
CA ARG A 19 -13.93 -5.43 -2.59
C ARG A 19 -12.59 -5.93 -2.06
N TRP A 20 -11.66 -5.02 -1.80
CA TRP A 20 -10.37 -5.28 -1.19
C TRP A 20 -10.39 -5.27 0.34
N CYS A 21 -11.45 -4.80 1.00
CA CYS A 21 -11.56 -4.78 2.47
C CYS A 21 -11.64 -6.21 3.01
N ASP A 22 -10.77 -6.48 3.98
CA ASP A 22 -10.80 -7.62 4.86
C ASP A 22 -11.89 -7.41 5.92
N ARG A 23 -13.07 -7.94 5.65
CA ARG A 23 -14.31 -7.68 6.41
C ARG A 23 -14.16 -8.03 7.90
N ASP A 24 -13.39 -9.06 8.22
CA ASP A 24 -13.18 -9.55 9.59
C ASP A 24 -12.43 -8.53 10.45
N ARG A 25 -11.54 -7.75 9.83
CA ARG A 25 -10.72 -6.74 10.51
C ARG A 25 -11.24 -5.30 10.36
N CYS A 26 -12.18 -5.06 9.44
CA CYS A 26 -12.69 -3.72 9.17
C CYS A 26 -13.49 -3.14 10.37
N ARG A 27 -14.33 -3.94 11.06
CA ARG A 27 -15.11 -3.47 12.24
C ARG A 27 -14.24 -3.15 13.46
N LEU A 28 -13.27 -4.00 13.76
CA LEU A 28 -12.39 -3.84 14.93
C LEU A 28 -11.50 -2.59 14.86
N ARG A 29 -11.26 -2.07 13.65
CA ARG A 29 -10.30 -0.97 13.41
C ARG A 29 -10.94 0.36 13.07
N GLY A 30 -12.27 0.43 12.99
CA GLY A 30 -13.00 1.66 12.63
C GLY A 30 -12.64 2.19 11.23
N ARG A 31 -12.15 1.32 10.33
CA ARG A 31 -11.72 1.67 8.97
C ARG A 31 -11.70 0.44 8.08
N HIS A 32 -11.88 0.64 6.77
CA HIS A 32 -11.62 -0.40 5.79
C HIS A 32 -10.13 -0.64 5.64
N CYS A 33 -9.70 -1.90 5.70
CA CYS A 33 -8.31 -2.30 5.48
C CYS A 33 -8.27 -3.48 4.52
N SER A 34 -7.33 -3.48 3.57
CA SER A 34 -7.02 -4.70 2.84
C SER A 34 -6.23 -5.68 3.71
N ARG A 35 -6.19 -6.93 3.29
CA ARG A 35 -5.16 -7.85 3.76
C ARG A 35 -3.79 -7.26 3.42
N ALA A 36 -2.91 -7.16 4.43
CA ALA A 36 -1.56 -6.65 4.23
C ALA A 36 -0.76 -7.61 3.34
N ARG A 37 -0.02 -7.04 2.39
CA ARG A 37 0.96 -7.74 1.57
C ARG A 37 2.33 -7.53 2.17
N ARG A 38 3.00 -8.64 2.45
CA ARG A 38 4.39 -8.63 2.90
C ARG A 38 5.27 -8.46 1.68
N VAL A 39 6.05 -7.40 1.67
CA VAL A 39 7.07 -7.15 0.66
C VAL A 39 8.40 -7.60 1.27
N ASP A 40 8.97 -8.63 0.65
CA ASP A 40 10.31 -9.09 0.99
C ASP A 40 11.33 -8.05 0.52
N THR A 41 12.29 -7.73 1.38
CA THR A 41 13.38 -6.79 1.08
C THR A 41 14.62 -7.50 0.55
N ASN A 42 14.58 -8.83 0.38
CA ASN A 42 15.65 -9.67 -0.12
C ASN A 42 16.99 -9.47 0.63
N ARG A 43 16.89 -9.15 1.93
CA ARG A 43 18.03 -9.00 2.86
C ARG A 43 17.97 -10.06 3.95
N SER A 44 19.16 -10.40 4.48
CA SER A 44 19.37 -11.36 5.57
C SER A 44 18.70 -10.96 6.89
N ASP A 45 18.49 -9.65 7.12
CA ASP A 45 17.69 -9.15 8.23
C ASP A 45 16.24 -8.96 7.77
N SER A 46 15.33 -9.69 8.41
CA SER A 46 13.91 -9.87 8.11
C SER A 46 13.05 -8.61 8.25
N SER A 47 13.45 -7.52 7.62
CA SER A 47 12.67 -6.29 7.55
C SER A 47 11.52 -6.49 6.58
N VAL A 48 10.43 -7.10 7.06
CA VAL A 48 9.20 -7.28 6.31
C VAL A 48 8.43 -5.97 6.36
N VAL A 49 8.23 -5.35 5.20
CA VAL A 49 7.33 -4.21 5.06
C VAL A 49 5.94 -4.73 4.72
N GLU A 50 4.96 -4.39 5.55
CA GLU A 50 3.55 -4.64 5.30
C GLU A 50 2.95 -3.46 4.53
N VAL A 51 2.37 -3.76 3.37
CA VAL A 51 1.70 -2.78 2.50
C VAL A 51 0.23 -3.14 2.38
N GLY A 52 -0.66 -2.17 2.57
CA GLY A 52 -2.10 -2.39 2.44
C GLY A 52 -2.85 -1.14 2.01
N LEU A 53 -4.08 -1.33 1.56
CA LEU A 53 -5.02 -0.22 1.33
C LEU A 53 -5.82 0.03 2.60
N VAL A 54 -6.05 1.30 2.90
CA VAL A 54 -6.90 1.73 3.99
C VAL A 54 -7.85 2.83 3.54
N ARG A 55 -9.07 2.84 4.05
CA ARG A 55 -10.05 3.93 3.83
C ARG A 55 -10.83 4.11 5.12
N ALA A 56 -11.06 5.36 5.55
CA ALA A 56 -11.95 5.62 6.68
C ALA A 56 -13.38 5.15 6.35
N LEU A 57 -14.22 4.91 7.36
CA LEU A 57 -15.61 4.46 7.14
C LEU A 57 -16.52 5.53 6.49
N HIS A 58 -16.03 6.76 6.33
CA HIS A 58 -16.80 7.82 5.70
C HIS A 58 -16.91 7.59 4.17
N PRO A 59 -18.11 7.70 3.56
CA PRO A 59 -18.31 7.41 2.14
C PRO A 59 -17.44 8.26 1.19
N ALA A 60 -17.15 9.50 1.58
CA ALA A 60 -16.29 10.40 0.80
C ALA A 60 -14.78 10.25 1.13
N ALA A 61 -14.39 9.33 2.01
CA ALA A 61 -13.00 9.15 2.35
C ALA A 61 -12.23 8.56 1.16
N GLN A 62 -11.09 9.17 0.85
CA GLN A 62 -10.21 8.64 -0.19
C GLN A 62 -9.52 7.36 0.28
N THR A 63 -9.27 6.45 -0.65
CA THR A 63 -8.38 5.31 -0.39
C THR A 63 -6.95 5.80 -0.22
N MET A 64 -6.28 5.25 0.78
CA MET A 64 -4.89 5.52 1.14
C MET A 64 -4.09 4.21 1.13
N VAL A 65 -2.78 4.33 1.07
CA VAL A 65 -1.81 3.24 1.19
C VAL A 65 -1.19 3.31 2.57
N SER A 66 -1.25 2.22 3.33
CA SER A 66 -0.51 2.04 4.56
C SER A 66 0.78 1.28 4.27
N LEU A 67 1.90 1.81 4.75
CA LEU A 67 3.22 1.19 4.73
C LEU A 67 3.67 1.04 6.18
N GLY A 68 3.89 -0.18 6.66
CA GLY A 68 4.25 -0.39 8.06
C GLY A 68 5.19 -1.55 8.30
N GLY A 69 5.82 -1.54 9.47
CA GLY A 69 6.62 -2.62 10.03
C GLY A 69 6.14 -2.97 11.44
N ALA A 70 6.96 -3.70 12.21
CA ALA A 70 6.57 -4.20 13.53
C ALA A 70 6.20 -3.10 14.55
N ALA A 71 6.77 -1.90 14.44
CA ALA A 71 6.63 -0.84 15.45
C ALA A 71 5.90 0.44 14.95
N SER A 72 5.80 0.65 13.64
CA SER A 72 5.22 1.89 13.10
C SER A 72 4.59 1.69 11.73
N ALA A 73 3.61 2.53 11.40
CA ALA A 73 2.97 2.58 10.10
C ALA A 73 2.79 4.03 9.65
N VAL A 74 3.10 4.27 8.38
CA VAL A 74 2.84 5.53 7.68
C VAL A 74 1.64 5.31 6.77
N VAL A 75 0.75 6.30 6.70
CA VAL A 75 -0.41 6.30 5.79
C VAL A 75 -0.25 7.44 4.79
N LEU A 76 -0.37 7.12 3.51
CA LEU A 76 -0.18 8.03 2.39
C LEU A 76 -1.42 8.01 1.50
N SER A 77 -1.78 9.15 0.92
CA SER A 77 -2.70 9.12 -0.22
C SER A 77 -2.08 8.34 -1.39
N VAL A 78 -2.91 7.83 -2.30
CA VAL A 78 -2.42 7.13 -3.50
C VAL A 78 -1.49 8.04 -4.33
N GLY A 79 -1.78 9.35 -4.38
CA GLY A 79 -0.93 10.33 -5.04
C GLY A 79 0.44 10.44 -4.38
N GLN A 80 0.48 10.58 -3.05
CA GLN A 80 1.73 10.62 -2.28
C GLN A 80 2.55 9.34 -2.44
N ALA A 81 1.91 8.17 -2.41
CA ALA A 81 2.58 6.88 -2.62
C ALA A 81 3.23 6.78 -4.01
N ARG A 82 2.57 7.29 -5.07
CA ARG A 82 3.15 7.35 -6.41
C ARG A 82 4.39 8.24 -6.46
N VAL A 83 4.31 9.44 -5.89
CA VAL A 83 5.44 10.38 -5.84
C VAL A 83 6.61 9.76 -5.06
N LEU A 84 6.35 9.14 -3.91
CA LEU A 84 7.37 8.46 -3.11
C LEU A 84 8.06 7.36 -3.91
N ARG A 85 7.30 6.52 -4.62
CA ARG A 85 7.86 5.46 -5.49
C ARG A 85 8.83 6.03 -6.52
N TYR A 86 8.44 7.10 -7.22
CA TYR A 86 9.31 7.71 -8.23
C TYR A 86 10.57 8.32 -7.63
N ARG A 87 10.46 9.01 -6.49
CA ARG A 87 11.63 9.58 -5.80
C ARG A 87 12.59 8.50 -5.31
N LEU A 88 12.06 7.41 -4.75
CA LEU A 88 12.89 6.29 -4.30
C LEU A 88 13.61 5.61 -5.48
N ALA A 89 12.91 5.35 -6.59
CA ALA A 89 13.52 4.80 -7.78
C ALA A 89 14.69 5.67 -8.27
N HIS A 90 14.46 6.98 -8.38
CA HIS A 90 15.51 7.92 -8.80
C HIS A 90 16.73 7.90 -7.87
N LEU A 91 16.54 7.87 -6.56
CA LEU A 91 17.65 7.81 -5.59
C LEU A 91 18.44 6.50 -5.70
N LEU A 92 17.78 5.38 -5.95
CA LEU A 92 18.42 4.09 -6.16
C LEU A 92 19.25 4.08 -7.45
N ASP A 93 18.72 4.66 -8.53
CA ASP A 93 19.44 4.79 -9.80
C ASP A 93 20.73 5.60 -9.60
N LEU A 94 20.66 6.74 -8.91
CA LEU A 94 21.84 7.54 -8.56
C LEU A 94 22.87 6.75 -7.74
N ALA A 95 22.41 6.01 -6.72
CA ALA A 95 23.28 5.20 -5.87
C ALA A 95 23.91 4.00 -6.60
N ALA A 96 23.27 3.50 -7.65
CA ALA A 96 23.84 2.46 -8.52
C ALA A 96 24.96 3.03 -9.40
N VAL A 97 24.74 4.21 -10.00
CA VAL A 97 25.75 4.91 -10.81
C VAL A 97 26.98 5.27 -9.98
N SER A 98 26.80 5.74 -8.74
CA SER A 98 27.93 6.05 -7.84
C SER A 98 28.76 4.83 -7.42
N ARG A 99 28.25 3.60 -7.55
CA ARG A 99 28.99 2.36 -7.22
C ARG A 99 29.82 1.81 -8.37
N GLN A 100 29.64 2.33 -9.58
CA GLN A 100 30.34 1.89 -10.80
C GLN A 100 31.49 2.82 -11.20
N ARG A 101 31.71 3.90 -10.44
CA ARG A 101 32.86 4.80 -10.53
C ARG A 101 33.84 4.53 -9.40
#